data_AF-A0A7K5Z3K9-F1
#
_entry.id   AF-A0A7K5Z3K9-F1
#
_cell.length_a   1.000
_cell.length_b   1.000
_cell.length_c   1.000
_cell.angle_alpha   90.00
_cell.angle_beta   90.00
_cell.angle_gamma   90.00
#
_symmetry.space_group_name_H-M   'P 1'
#
loop_
_entity.id
_entity.type
_entity.pdbx_description
1 polymer ?
#
loop_
_entity_poly.entity_id
_entity_poly.type
_entity_poly.pdbx_seq_one_letter_code
_entity_poly.pdbx_strand_id
1 'polypeptide(L)'
;MPLDHRRVRGPEESQPPELWAAGGPGRAAAEEEAEDGAPRDPCALRPLFARAGLLSQAEGSAYVELSGGTKVLCAAWGPREAAEPGG
;
A
#
# COMPACT_ATOMS: atom_id res chain seq x y z
N MET A 1 13.17 -14.21 -9.34
CA MET A 1 11.97 -14.98 -8.95
C MET A 1 12.00 -16.29 -9.72
N PRO A 2 11.76 -17.46 -9.11
CA PRO A 2 11.47 -18.68 -9.87
C PRO A 2 10.40 -18.38 -10.93
N LEU A 3 10.49 -19.00 -12.10
CA LEU A 3 9.60 -18.69 -13.23
C LEU A 3 8.13 -18.97 -12.82
N ASP A 4 7.36 -17.93 -12.52
CA ASP A 4 5.94 -18.08 -12.21
C ASP A 4 5.16 -18.30 -13.51
N HIS A 5 4.82 -19.55 -13.78
CA HIS A 5 4.06 -19.93 -14.98
C HIS A 5 2.60 -19.47 -14.98
N ARG A 6 2.08 -18.93 -13.85
CA ARG A 6 0.71 -18.41 -13.73
C ARG A 6 0.63 -16.89 -13.92
N ARG A 7 1.77 -16.21 -14.08
CA ARG A 7 1.85 -14.76 -14.33
C ARG A 7 2.46 -14.46 -15.69
N VAL A 8 2.30 -13.22 -16.14
CA VAL A 8 3.01 -12.72 -17.32
C VAL A 8 4.50 -12.80 -17.07
N ARG A 9 5.24 -13.41 -18.00
CA ARG A 9 6.69 -13.58 -17.91
C ARG A 9 7.37 -12.26 -18.24
N GLY A 10 7.86 -11.59 -17.21
CA GLY A 10 8.76 -10.45 -17.34
C GLY A 10 10.22 -10.91 -17.52
N PRO A 11 11.17 -9.95 -17.51
CA PRO A 11 12.59 -10.27 -17.45
C PRO A 11 12.94 -11.04 -16.17
N GLU A 12 14.05 -11.77 -16.19
CA GLU A 12 14.54 -12.54 -15.05
C GLU A 12 14.92 -11.62 -13.87
N GLU A 13 15.44 -10.43 -14.20
CA GLU A 13 15.80 -9.38 -13.27
C GLU A 13 15.18 -8.04 -13.67
N SER A 14 14.77 -7.25 -12.66
CA SER A 14 14.34 -5.86 -12.81
C SER A 14 14.90 -5.08 -11.63
N GLN A 15 15.59 -3.98 -11.90
CA GLN A 15 16.24 -3.18 -10.88
C GLN A 15 15.65 -1.76 -10.89
N PRO A 16 15.24 -1.23 -9.72
CA PRO A 16 14.57 0.06 -9.62
C PRO A 16 15.58 1.22 -9.83
N PRO A 17 15.22 2.28 -10.60
CA PRO A 17 16.17 3.32 -11.03
C PRO A 17 16.77 4.13 -9.86
N GLU A 18 16.12 4.15 -8.71
CA GLU A 18 16.52 4.86 -7.49
C GLU A 18 17.88 4.37 -6.95
N LEU A 19 18.28 3.14 -7.27
CA LEU A 19 19.58 2.60 -6.91
C LEU A 19 20.75 3.35 -7.56
N TRP A 20 20.50 4.01 -8.69
CA TRP A 20 21.51 4.78 -9.43
C TRP A 20 21.22 6.28 -9.45
N ALA A 21 20.15 6.72 -8.79
CA ALA A 21 19.90 8.13 -8.58
C ALA A 21 21.02 8.72 -7.72
N ALA A 22 21.48 9.93 -8.04
CA ALA A 22 22.58 10.61 -7.33
C ALA A 22 22.29 10.85 -5.84
N GLY A 23 21.04 10.68 -5.40
CA GLY A 23 20.62 10.75 -4.00
C GLY A 23 20.65 9.42 -3.24
N GLY A 24 20.88 8.28 -3.90
CA GLY A 24 20.74 6.95 -3.33
C GLY A 24 19.28 6.53 -3.13
N PRO A 25 19.03 5.23 -2.87
CA PRO A 25 17.69 4.72 -2.64
C PRO A 25 17.05 5.39 -1.41
N GLY A 26 15.86 5.96 -1.58
CA GLY A 26 15.09 6.59 -0.51
C GLY A 26 15.18 8.11 -0.42
N ARG A 27 16.11 8.78 -1.11
CA ARG A 27 16.26 10.23 -1.03
C ARG A 27 15.22 11.01 -1.86
N ALA A 28 14.76 10.46 -2.98
CA ALA A 28 13.68 11.07 -3.77
C ALA A 28 12.34 11.10 -3.01
N ALA A 29 12.04 10.08 -2.20
CA ALA A 29 10.84 10.05 -1.35
C ALA A 29 11.00 10.95 -0.11
N ALA A 30 12.20 10.97 0.49
CA ALA A 30 12.48 11.79 1.67
C ALA A 30 12.50 13.30 1.38
N GLU A 31 12.83 13.73 0.15
CA GLU A 31 12.86 15.14 -0.23
C GLU A 31 11.47 15.69 -0.62
N GLU A 32 10.54 14.85 -1.11
CA GLU A 32 9.14 15.24 -1.32
C GLU A 32 8.32 15.25 -0.01
N GLU A 33 8.73 14.45 0.99
CA GLU A 33 8.05 14.32 2.29
C GLU A 33 8.69 15.10 3.44
N ALA A 34 9.78 15.85 3.19
CA ALA A 34 10.30 16.80 4.16
C ALA A 34 9.31 17.97 4.27
N GLU A 35 8.20 17.76 4.98
CA GLU A 35 7.52 18.82 5.71
C GLU A 35 8.63 19.63 6.38
N ASP A 36 8.77 20.90 5.97
CA ASP A 36 9.72 21.88 6.51
C ASP A 36 10.02 21.54 7.95
N GLY A 37 11.30 21.41 8.33
CA GLY A 37 11.80 20.86 9.60
C GLY A 37 11.35 21.55 10.90
N ALA A 38 10.20 22.22 10.88
CA ALA A 38 9.40 22.62 12.01
C ALA A 38 9.01 21.41 12.87
N PRO A 39 9.06 21.56 14.20
CA PRO A 39 8.63 20.52 15.11
C PRO A 39 7.13 20.22 14.93
N ARG A 40 6.81 18.95 14.65
CA ARG A 40 5.43 18.46 14.67
C ARG A 40 4.97 18.33 16.13
N ASP A 41 3.73 18.71 16.42
CA ASP A 41 3.09 18.43 17.71
C ASP A 41 2.96 16.89 17.89
N PRO A 42 3.52 16.29 18.97
CA PRO A 42 3.42 14.85 19.21
C PRO A 42 1.98 14.35 19.39
N CYS A 43 1.05 15.24 19.72
CA CYS A 43 -0.38 14.92 19.84
C CYS A 43 -1.16 15.14 18.54
N ALA A 44 -0.56 15.73 17.50
CA ALA A 44 -1.26 16.02 16.26
C ALA A 44 -1.51 14.76 15.43
N LEU A 45 -2.78 14.44 15.21
CA LEU A 45 -3.21 13.39 14.29
C LEU A 45 -3.14 13.86 12.84
N ARG A 46 -2.86 12.92 11.91
CA ARG A 46 -2.93 13.18 10.48
C ARG A 46 -4.40 13.25 10.05
N PRO A 47 -4.82 14.23 9.23
CA PRO A 47 -6.15 14.25 8.63
C PRO A 47 -6.52 12.89 8.00
N LEU A 48 -7.74 12.45 8.28
CA LEU A 48 -8.28 11.14 7.91
C LEU A 48 -9.47 11.31 6.97
N PHE A 49 -9.42 10.64 5.82
CA PHE A 49 -10.58 10.36 4.99
C PHE A 49 -10.92 8.87 5.10
N ALA A 50 -12.16 8.57 5.50
CA ALA A 50 -12.63 7.20 5.63
C ALA A 50 -14.00 7.03 4.97
N ARG A 51 -14.15 5.99 4.14
CA ARG A 51 -15.41 5.64 3.48
C ARG A 51 -15.66 4.14 3.56
N ALA A 52 -16.77 3.76 4.21
CA ALA A 52 -17.29 2.40 4.17
C ALA A 52 -18.11 2.15 2.90
N GLY A 53 -18.22 0.89 2.49
CA GLY A 53 -19.03 0.46 1.35
C GLY A 53 -18.51 0.95 0.00
N LEU A 54 -17.20 1.09 -0.17
CA LEU A 54 -16.62 1.58 -1.43
C LEU A 54 -16.73 0.54 -2.55
N LEU A 55 -16.53 -0.74 -2.25
CA LEU A 55 -16.54 -1.84 -3.22
C LEU A 55 -17.93 -2.46 -3.30
N SER A 56 -18.48 -2.53 -4.52
CA SER A 56 -19.79 -3.12 -4.79
C SER A 56 -19.79 -4.64 -4.85
N GLN A 57 -18.63 -5.27 -5.02
CA GLN A 57 -18.47 -6.73 -5.14
C GLN A 57 -18.15 -7.43 -3.81
N ALA A 58 -18.02 -6.66 -2.73
CA ALA A 58 -17.77 -7.18 -1.39
C ALA A 58 -19.00 -6.95 -0.51
N GLU A 59 -19.26 -7.85 0.43
CA GLU A 59 -20.35 -7.69 1.39
C GLU A 59 -20.07 -6.55 2.36
N GLY A 60 -18.80 -6.35 2.72
CA GLY A 60 -18.31 -5.19 3.45
C GLY A 60 -17.02 -4.68 2.83
N SER A 61 -16.80 -3.37 2.84
CA SER A 61 -15.53 -2.78 2.44
C SER A 61 -15.29 -1.44 3.11
N ALA A 62 -14.03 -1.04 3.19
CA ALA A 62 -13.63 0.26 3.71
C ALA A 62 -12.40 0.77 2.97
N TYR A 63 -12.40 2.06 2.67
CA TYR A 63 -11.23 2.80 2.20
C TYR A 63 -10.82 3.82 3.25
N VAL A 64 -9.53 3.88 3.52
CA VAL A 64 -8.92 4.77 4.51
C VAL A 64 -7.72 5.46 3.87
N GLU A 65 -7.70 6.78 3.97
CA GLU A 65 -6.61 7.62 3.52
C GLU A 65 -6.19 8.57 4.64
N LEU A 66 -4.88 8.70 4.84
CA LEU A 66 -4.28 9.70 5.72
C LEU A 66 -3.44 10.67 4.88
N SER A 67 -3.31 11.91 5.35
CA SER A 67 -2.27 12.80 4.80
C SER A 67 -0.89 12.15 4.92
N GLY A 68 0.01 12.39 3.95
CA GLY A 68 1.31 11.71 3.88
C GLY A 68 1.26 10.35 3.17
N GLY A 69 0.51 10.27 2.07
CA GLY A 69 0.58 9.17 1.09
C GLY A 69 -0.05 7.84 1.49
N THR A 70 -0.45 7.66 2.75
CA THR A 70 -1.01 6.38 3.22
C THR A 70 -2.43 6.17 2.70
N LYS A 71 -2.63 5.14 1.88
CA LYS A 71 -3.94 4.76 1.34
C LYS A 71 -4.12 3.25 1.47
N VAL A 72 -5.22 2.82 2.09
CA VAL A 72 -5.53 1.41 2.33
C VAL A 72 -6.96 1.11 1.91
N LEU A 73 -7.14 -0.05 1.27
CA LEU A 73 -8.44 -0.61 0.92
C LEU A 73 -8.60 -1.97 1.60
N CYS A 74 -9.73 -2.17 2.26
CA CYS A 74 -10.10 -3.42 2.91
C CYS A 74 -11.44 -3.91 2.39
N ALA A 75 -11.59 -5.23 2.29
CA ALA A 75 -12.81 -5.89 1.87
C ALA A 75 -13.05 -7.11 2.74
N ALA A 76 -14.29 -7.27 3.17
CA ALA A 76 -14.79 -8.41 3.90
C ALA A 76 -15.81 -9.12 3.02
N TRP A 77 -15.67 -10.43 2.98
CA TRP A 77 -16.67 -11.31 2.43
C TRP A 77 -17.05 -12.25 3.55
N GLY A 78 -18.35 -12.39 3.79
CA GLY A 78 -18.92 -12.87 5.03
C GLY A 78 -18.49 -14.26 5.46
N PRO A 79 -19.17 -14.80 6.49
CA PRO A 79 -18.87 -16.13 7.00
C PRO A 79 -18.97 -17.14 5.85
N ARG A 80 -17.84 -17.76 5.51
CA ARG A 80 -17.78 -18.85 4.54
C ARG A 80 -17.44 -20.12 5.30
N GLU A 81 -18.04 -21.23 4.87
CA GLU A 81 -17.57 -22.54 5.30
C GLU A 81 -16.09 -22.65 4.95
N ALA A 82 -15.26 -22.95 5.95
CA ALA A 82 -13.85 -23.18 5.71
C ALA A 82 -13.72 -24.44 4.86
N ALA A 83 -12.82 -24.42 3.89
CA ALA A 83 -12.49 -25.65 3.17
C ALA A 83 -12.03 -26.72 4.17
N GLU A 84 -12.60 -27.93 4.06
CA GLU A 84 -12.09 -29.10 4.78
C GLU A 84 -10.56 -29.20 4.53
N PRO A 85 -9.75 -29.40 5.58
CA PRO A 85 -8.31 -29.50 5.42
C PRO A 85 -7.96 -30.81 4.69
N GLY A 86 -7.91 -30.78 3.36
CA GLY A 86 -7.51 -31.95 2.56
C GLY A 86 -7.98 -32.04 1.10
N GLY A 87 -8.53 -30.96 0.52
CA GLY A 87 -8.89 -30.92 -0.92
C GLY A 87 -7.72 -30.64 -1.85
#